data_AF-A0A7S0PG28-F1
#
_entry.id   AF-A0A7S0PG28-F1
#
_cell.length_a   1.000
_cell.length_b   1.000
_cell.length_c   1.000
_cell.angle_alpha   90.00
_cell.angle_beta   90.00
_cell.angle_gamma   90.00
#
_symmetry.space_group_name_H-M   'P 1'
#
loop_
_entity.id
_entity.type
_entity.pdbx_description
1 polymer ?
#
loop_
_entity_poly.entity_id
_entity_poly.type
_entity_poly.pdbx_seq_one_letter_code
_entity_poly.pdbx_strand_id
1 'polypeptide(L)'
;MLCLANGDRIKLKDTMRVLFEVGDLEKASPATVSRLGVVYVAPDTLGWLPLLDSWLSGEFCCALLPAKVRGRIGDAARLLLPQLYSWIDTNEAGRGSQVVEASRQSMTATVVALLEGLYSSVLRSGLEIDADLQHAQKLADRFLVFAAAWATG
;
A
#
# COMPACT_ATOMS: atom_id res chain seq x y z
N MET A 1 17.06 27.88 17.02
CA MET A 1 18.16 28.54 16.30
C MET A 1 18.92 27.47 15.55
N LEU A 2 19.06 27.60 14.24
CA LEU A 2 19.76 26.69 13.35
C LEU A 2 21.16 27.26 13.07
N CYS A 3 22.20 26.47 13.30
CA CYS A 3 23.59 26.84 13.04
C CYS A 3 24.05 26.16 11.75
N LEU A 4 24.49 26.93 10.76
CA LEU A 4 25.03 26.43 9.50
C LEU A 4 26.55 26.24 9.61
N ALA A 5 27.11 25.38 8.75
CA ALA A 5 28.54 25.04 8.76
C ALA A 5 29.46 26.24 8.46
N ASN A 6 28.95 27.25 7.76
CA ASN A 6 29.64 28.50 7.47
C ASN A 6 29.62 29.50 8.66
N GLY A 7 29.00 29.12 9.78
CA GLY A 7 28.91 29.95 10.99
C GLY A 7 27.63 30.79 11.09
N ASP A 8 26.77 30.78 10.06
CA ASP A 8 25.51 31.53 10.09
C ASP A 8 24.52 30.96 11.10
N ARG A 9 23.75 31.86 11.70
CA ARG A 9 22.85 31.58 12.82
C ARG A 9 21.45 32.07 12.50
N ILE A 10 20.57 31.14 12.13
CA ILE A 10 19.20 31.45 11.73
C ILE A 10 18.26 31.21 12.90
N LYS A 11 17.51 32.24 13.31
CA LYS A 11 16.42 32.06 14.30
C LYS A 11 15.20 31.48 13.58
N LEU A 12 14.66 30.38 14.13
CA LEU A 12 13.40 29.81 13.66
C LEU A 12 12.26 30.69 14.18
N LYS A 13 11.28 30.99 13.32
CA LYS A 13 10.08 31.73 13.72
C LYS A 13 9.14 30.80 14.47
N ASP A 14 8.34 31.34 15.40
CA ASP A 14 7.39 30.55 16.19
C ASP A 14 6.28 29.90 15.35
N THR A 15 6.08 30.37 14.11
CA THR A 15 5.14 29.78 13.16
C THR A 15 5.70 28.55 12.43
N MET A 16 7.00 28.25 12.57
CA MET A 16 7.63 27.11 11.91
C MET A 16 7.46 25.84 12.75
N ARG A 17 7.08 24.74 12.10
CA ARG A 17 7.06 23.41 12.68
C ARG A 17 7.92 22.48 11.85
N VAL A 18 8.66 21.59 12.51
CA VAL A 18 9.48 20.56 11.87
C VAL A 18 8.93 19.21 12.31
N LEU A 19 8.62 18.36 11.34
CA LEU A 19 8.13 17.00 11.54
C LEU A 19 9.13 16.04 10.89
N PHE A 20 9.34 14.89 11.53
CA PHE A 20 10.15 13.81 11.01
C PHE A 20 9.31 12.53 10.99
N GLU A 21 9.40 11.77 9.91
CA GLU A 21 8.93 10.39 9.82
C GLU A 21 10.15 9.49 9.88
N VAL A 22 10.21 8.63 10.90
CA VAL A 22 11.35 7.76 11.18
C VAL A 22 10.85 6.34 11.43
N GLY A 23 11.59 5.34 10.95
CA GLY A 23 11.23 3.93 11.16
C GLY A 23 11.49 3.45 12.58
N ASP A 24 12.63 3.84 13.16
CA ASP A 24 13.01 3.51 14.53
C ASP A 24 13.84 4.63 15.18
N LEU A 25 14.01 4.54 16.50
CA LEU A 25 14.83 5.45 17.30
C LEU A 25 16.01 4.74 17.96
N GLU A 26 16.41 3.54 17.49
CA GLU A 26 17.38 2.68 18.16
C GLU A 26 18.76 3.35 18.29
N LYS A 27 19.10 4.20 17.32
CA LYS A 27 20.38 4.94 17.30
C LYS A 27 20.28 6.34 17.91
N ALA A 28 19.13 6.75 18.42
CA ALA A 28 18.95 8.05 19.03
C ALA A 28 19.22 7.99 20.54
N SER A 29 20.01 8.94 21.06
CA SER A 29 20.20 9.05 22.51
C SER A 29 18.92 9.56 23.19
N PRO A 30 18.57 9.10 24.40
CA PRO A 30 17.42 9.62 25.16
C PRO A 30 17.48 11.16 25.33
N ALA A 31 18.69 11.71 25.47
CA ALA A 31 18.90 13.16 25.55
C ALA A 31 18.46 13.89 24.27
N THR A 32 18.70 13.31 23.08
CA THR A 32 18.31 13.88 21.79
C THR A 32 16.79 13.94 21.63
N VAL A 33 16.10 12.84 21.96
CA VAL A 33 14.65 12.73 21.76
C VAL A 33 13.83 13.37 22.88
N SER A 34 14.42 13.63 24.05
CA SER A 34 13.75 14.29 25.19
C SER A 34 13.17 15.69 24.89
N ARG A 35 13.68 16.35 23.84
CA ARG A 35 13.25 17.70 23.43
C ARG A 35 12.16 17.69 22.36
N LEU A 36 11.71 16.50 21.93
CA LEU A 36 10.77 16.31 20.84
C LEU A 36 9.44 15.75 21.37
N GLY A 37 8.34 16.12 20.72
CA GLY A 37 7.09 15.38 20.86
C GLY A 37 7.12 14.17 19.94
N VAL A 38 6.98 12.96 20.51
CA VAL A 38 6.99 11.71 19.75
C VAL A 38 5.56 11.16 19.66
N VAL A 39 5.10 10.86 18.46
CA VAL A 39 3.83 10.20 18.19
C VAL A 39 4.15 8.81 17.66
N TYR A 40 3.82 7.78 18.45
CA TYR A 40 3.99 6.39 18.02
C TYR A 40 2.77 5.94 17.23
N VAL A 41 3.01 5.42 16.03
CA VAL A 41 1.98 4.80 15.18
C VAL A 41 2.29 3.31 15.14
N ALA A 42 1.36 2.47 15.58
CA ALA A 42 1.55 1.03 15.49
C ALA A 42 1.52 0.61 14.00
N PRO A 43 2.34 -0.36 13.55
CA PRO A 43 2.39 -0.79 12.15
C PRO A 43 1.02 -1.18 11.58
N ASP A 44 0.16 -1.76 12.42
CA ASP A 44 -1.17 -2.23 12.02
C ASP A 44 -2.27 -1.16 12.11
N THR A 45 -1.93 0.07 12.53
CA THR A 45 -2.94 1.14 12.75
C THR A 45 -3.68 1.49 11.46
N LEU A 46 -2.97 1.57 10.33
CA LEU A 46 -3.57 1.83 9.03
C LEU A 46 -4.02 0.52 8.36
N GLY A 47 -3.20 -0.53 8.47
CA GLY A 47 -3.46 -1.80 7.80
C GLY A 47 -3.47 -1.69 6.27
N TRP A 48 -3.89 -2.77 5.61
CA TRP A 48 -3.89 -2.87 4.15
C TRP A 48 -5.14 -2.28 3.48
N LEU A 49 -6.27 -2.24 4.19
CA LEU A 49 -7.56 -1.89 3.64
C LEU A 49 -7.63 -0.45 3.08
N PRO A 50 -7.08 0.58 3.77
CA PRO A 50 -7.11 1.95 3.25
C PRO A 50 -6.33 2.12 1.95
N LEU A 51 -5.32 1.29 1.71
CA LEU A 51 -4.58 1.31 0.45
C LEU A 51 -5.45 0.80 -0.71
N LEU A 52 -6.18 -0.29 -0.50
CA LEU A 52 -7.14 -0.78 -1.49
C LEU A 52 -8.26 0.24 -1.75
N ASP A 53 -8.80 0.83 -0.68
CA ASP A 53 -9.93 1.77 -0.75
C ASP A 53 -9.54 3.07 -1.44
N SER A 54 -8.36 3.60 -1.12
CA SER A 54 -7.83 4.80 -1.78
C SER A 54 -7.51 4.55 -3.25
N TRP A 55 -7.01 3.38 -3.61
CA TRP A 55 -6.81 3.01 -5.01
C TRP A 55 -8.15 2.91 -5.76
N LEU A 56 -9.12 2.16 -5.24
CA LEU A 56 -10.43 1.98 -5.88
C LEU A 56 -11.19 3.29 -6.08
N SER A 57 -11.05 4.24 -5.15
CA SER A 57 -11.69 5.57 -5.21
C SER A 57 -10.83 6.63 -5.91
N GLY A 58 -9.55 6.37 -6.13
CA GLY A 58 -8.61 7.31 -6.73
C GLY A 58 -8.92 7.61 -8.19
N GLU A 59 -8.59 8.83 -8.61
CA GLU A 59 -8.84 9.32 -9.98
C GLU A 59 -8.23 8.40 -11.04
N PHE A 60 -7.04 7.87 -10.78
CA PHE A 60 -6.34 6.97 -11.70
C PHE A 60 -7.14 5.69 -11.97
N CYS A 61 -7.54 4.96 -10.91
CA CYS A 61 -8.33 3.74 -11.06
C CYS A 61 -9.71 4.05 -11.66
N CYS A 62 -10.33 5.18 -11.30
CA CYS A 62 -11.60 5.60 -11.87
C CYS A 62 -11.51 5.86 -13.38
N ALA A 63 -10.39 6.41 -13.86
CA ALA A 63 -10.14 6.60 -15.29
C ALA A 63 -9.77 5.28 -16.00
N LEU A 64 -9.12 4.36 -15.29
CA LEU A 64 -8.69 3.07 -15.83
C LEU A 64 -9.85 2.08 -15.96
N LEU A 65 -10.79 2.09 -15.02
CA LEU A 65 -11.77 1.01 -14.85
C LEU A 65 -13.20 1.52 -14.64
N PRO A 66 -14.20 0.93 -15.32
CA PRO A 66 -15.60 1.19 -15.04
C PRO A 66 -15.99 0.86 -13.59
N ALA A 67 -16.96 1.61 -13.04
CA ALA A 67 -17.37 1.50 -11.64
C ALA A 67 -17.76 0.06 -11.22
N LYS A 68 -18.43 -0.69 -12.09
CA LYS A 68 -18.86 -2.07 -11.83
C LYS A 68 -17.68 -3.05 -11.75
N VAL A 69 -16.64 -2.83 -12.55
CA VAL A 69 -15.40 -3.64 -12.50
C VAL A 69 -14.62 -3.31 -11.24
N ARG A 70 -14.49 -2.03 -10.88
CA ARG A 70 -13.88 -1.60 -9.61
C ARG A 70 -14.61 -2.19 -8.40
N GLY A 71 -15.94 -2.14 -8.40
CA GLY A 71 -16.76 -2.77 -7.36
C GLY A 71 -16.47 -4.26 -7.24
N ARG A 72 -16.43 -4.98 -8.37
CA ARG A 72 -16.11 -6.41 -8.38
C ARG A 72 -14.71 -6.71 -7.82
N ILE A 73 -13.70 -5.95 -8.22
CA ILE A 73 -12.33 -6.11 -7.69
C ILE A 73 -12.31 -5.85 -6.19
N GLY A 74 -12.96 -4.77 -5.73
CA GLY A 74 -13.02 -4.42 -4.32
C GLY A 74 -13.68 -5.51 -3.48
N ASP A 75 -14.84 -6.00 -3.90
CA ASP A 75 -15.56 -7.08 -3.20
C ASP A 75 -14.72 -8.36 -3.15
N ALA A 76 -14.13 -8.76 -4.27
CA ALA A 76 -13.31 -9.96 -4.34
C ALA A 76 -12.02 -9.82 -3.51
N ALA A 77 -11.35 -8.66 -3.54
CA ALA A 77 -10.12 -8.40 -2.78
C ALA A 77 -10.39 -8.39 -1.27
N ARG A 78 -11.51 -7.83 -0.83
CA ARG A 78 -11.91 -7.85 0.60
C ARG A 78 -12.21 -9.24 1.12
N LEU A 79 -12.59 -10.19 0.25
CA LEU A 79 -12.78 -11.58 0.63
C LEU A 79 -11.47 -12.37 0.57
N LEU A 80 -10.66 -12.15 -0.47
CA LEU A 80 -9.47 -12.95 -0.74
C LEU A 80 -8.27 -12.56 0.13
N LEU A 81 -7.95 -11.26 0.21
CA LEU A 81 -6.71 -10.80 0.84
C LEU A 81 -6.62 -11.12 2.34
N PRO A 82 -7.69 -10.97 3.17
CA PRO A 82 -7.61 -11.36 4.58
C PRO A 82 -7.31 -12.85 4.76
N GLN A 83 -7.91 -13.71 3.93
CA GLN A 83 -7.69 -15.14 3.99
C GLN A 83 -6.27 -15.50 3.59
N LEU A 84 -5.74 -14.82 2.57
CA LEU A 84 -4.36 -15.00 2.14
C LEU A 84 -3.37 -14.54 3.22
N TYR A 85 -3.60 -13.39 3.85
CA TYR A 85 -2.74 -12.89 4.93
C TYR A 85 -2.77 -13.79 6.16
N SER A 86 -3.97 -14.20 6.58
CA SER A 86 -4.10 -15.18 7.67
C SER A 86 -3.43 -16.51 7.35
N TRP A 87 -3.51 -16.97 6.09
CA TRP A 87 -2.81 -18.17 5.67
C TRP A 87 -1.29 -17.99 5.77
N ILE A 88 -0.73 -16.87 5.30
CA ILE A 88 0.70 -16.57 5.43
C ILE A 88 1.13 -16.56 6.90
N ASP A 89 0.39 -15.86 7.77
CA ASP A 89 0.66 -15.80 9.22
C ASP A 89 0.72 -17.20 9.85
N THR A 90 -0.22 -18.08 9.48
CA THR A 90 -0.32 -19.43 10.07
C THR A 90 0.67 -20.43 9.49
N ASN A 91 1.20 -20.18 8.28
CA ASN A 91 2.04 -21.11 7.56
C ASN A 91 3.54 -20.83 7.70
N GLU A 92 3.93 -19.88 8.56
CA GLU A 92 5.33 -19.53 8.88
C GLU A 92 6.16 -20.72 9.38
N ALA A 93 5.52 -21.77 9.91
CA ALA A 93 6.18 -23.01 10.35
C ALA A 93 6.37 -24.09 9.25
N GLY A 94 5.98 -23.83 8.00
CA GLY A 94 5.94 -24.81 6.90
C GLY A 94 6.66 -24.41 5.59
N ARG A 95 6.34 -25.10 4.48
CA ARG A 95 6.92 -24.92 3.12
C ARG A 95 6.62 -23.57 2.43
N GLY A 96 6.09 -22.59 3.15
CA GLY A 96 5.68 -21.28 2.64
C GLY A 96 6.08 -20.11 3.55
N SER A 97 7.07 -20.32 4.42
CA SER A 97 7.59 -19.25 5.29
C SER A 97 8.21 -18.14 4.45
N GLN A 98 7.89 -16.89 4.79
CA GLN A 98 8.45 -15.74 4.09
C GLN A 98 9.96 -15.66 4.36
N VAL A 99 10.78 -15.74 3.30
CA VAL A 99 12.24 -15.58 3.43
C VAL A 99 12.59 -14.16 3.88
N VAL A 100 11.77 -13.18 3.47
CA VAL A 100 11.85 -11.79 3.89
C VAL A 100 10.47 -11.38 4.39
N GLU A 101 10.41 -10.86 5.61
CA GLU A 101 9.17 -10.36 6.20
C GLU A 101 8.63 -9.19 5.36
N ALA A 102 7.40 -9.33 4.87
CA ALA A 102 6.74 -8.30 4.08
C ALA A 102 5.43 -7.90 4.75
N SER A 103 5.27 -6.60 5.00
CA SER A 103 4.04 -6.09 5.59
C SER A 103 2.84 -6.33 4.66
N ARG A 104 1.65 -6.50 5.24
CA ARG A 104 0.39 -6.67 4.48
C ARG A 104 0.10 -5.46 3.59
N GLN A 105 0.53 -4.28 4.02
CA GLN A 105 0.52 -3.05 3.23
C GLN A 105 1.38 -3.18 1.97
N SER A 106 2.62 -3.65 2.10
CA SER A 106 3.53 -3.85 0.96
C SER A 106 3.00 -4.89 -0.04
N MET A 107 2.44 -6.00 0.46
CA MET A 107 1.79 -7.00 -0.38
C MET A 107 0.60 -6.41 -1.13
N THR A 108 -0.29 -5.68 -0.44
CA THR A 108 -1.44 -5.03 -1.09
C THR A 108 -1.00 -3.99 -2.10
N ALA A 109 0.06 -3.23 -1.82
CA ALA A 109 0.64 -2.29 -2.76
C ALA A 109 1.09 -3.00 -4.04
N THR A 110 1.72 -4.16 -3.91
CA THR A 110 2.12 -4.99 -5.05
C THR A 110 0.91 -5.51 -5.82
N VAL A 111 -0.14 -5.99 -5.14
CA VAL A 111 -1.39 -6.39 -5.81
C VAL A 111 -1.98 -5.25 -6.63
N VAL A 112 -2.10 -4.07 -6.02
CA VAL A 112 -2.62 -2.87 -6.69
C VAL A 112 -1.76 -2.49 -7.90
N ALA A 113 -0.44 -2.42 -7.74
CA ALA A 113 0.48 -2.07 -8.82
C ALA A 113 0.41 -3.07 -9.99
N LEU A 114 0.28 -4.37 -9.71
CA LEU A 114 0.10 -5.39 -10.74
C LEU A 114 -1.24 -5.24 -11.45
N LEU A 115 -2.33 -4.97 -10.73
CA LEU A 115 -3.64 -4.71 -11.34
C LEU A 115 -3.59 -3.49 -12.26
N GLU A 116 -2.98 -2.40 -11.82
CA GLU A 116 -2.78 -1.20 -12.65
C GLU A 116 -1.99 -1.52 -13.92
N GLY A 117 -0.88 -2.25 -13.80
CA GLY A 117 -0.06 -2.66 -14.94
C GLY A 117 -0.81 -3.55 -15.93
N LEU A 118 -1.53 -4.55 -15.43
CA LEU A 118 -2.31 -5.48 -16.27
C LEU A 118 -3.41 -4.76 -17.03
N TYR A 119 -4.20 -3.93 -16.35
CA TYR A 119 -5.28 -3.19 -17.01
C TYR A 119 -4.77 -2.10 -17.95
N SER A 120 -3.68 -1.42 -17.58
CA SER A 120 -3.01 -0.48 -18.50
C SER A 120 -2.53 -1.18 -19.77
N SER A 121 -2.02 -2.41 -19.65
CA SER A 121 -1.60 -3.22 -20.80
C SER A 121 -2.78 -3.60 -21.71
N VAL A 122 -3.92 -4.00 -21.13
CA VAL A 122 -5.15 -4.32 -21.87
C VAL A 122 -5.63 -3.10 -22.67
N LEU A 123 -5.73 -1.94 -22.03
CA LEU A 123 -6.18 -0.72 -22.70
C LEU A 123 -5.22 -0.26 -23.80
N ARG A 124 -3.90 -0.36 -23.57
CA ARG A 124 -2.89 -0.07 -24.59
C ARG A 124 -2.95 -1.00 -25.80
N SER A 125 -3.48 -2.21 -25.61
CA SER A 125 -3.70 -3.17 -26.69
C SER A 125 -4.94 -2.84 -27.55
N GLY A 126 -5.67 -1.75 -27.23
CA GLY A 126 -6.88 -1.32 -27.94
C GLY A 126 -8.13 -2.08 -27.54
N LEU A 127 -8.08 -2.87 -26.46
CA LEU A 127 -9.23 -3.59 -25.94
C LEU A 127 -10.04 -2.72 -24.98
N GLU A 128 -11.30 -2.48 -25.32
CA GLU A 128 -12.24 -1.80 -24.41
C GLU A 128 -12.77 -2.76 -23.34
N ILE A 129 -12.90 -2.26 -22.11
CA ILE A 129 -13.44 -3.02 -20.99
C ILE A 129 -14.92 -2.66 -20.84
N ASP A 130 -15.78 -3.45 -21.49
CA ASP A 130 -17.23 -3.33 -21.30
C ASP A 130 -17.65 -4.01 -19.98
N ALA A 131 -18.14 -3.19 -19.05
CA ALA A 131 -18.54 -3.58 -17.71
C ALA A 131 -19.76 -4.52 -17.67
N ASP A 132 -20.57 -4.55 -18.71
CA ASP A 132 -21.79 -5.36 -18.78
C ASP A 132 -21.55 -6.77 -19.30
N LEU A 133 -20.36 -7.04 -19.83
CA LEU A 133 -19.95 -8.37 -20.22
C LEU A 133 -19.52 -9.20 -19.00
N GLN A 134 -20.09 -10.40 -18.87
CA GLN A 134 -19.61 -11.41 -17.90
C GLN A 134 -18.11 -11.69 -18.05
N HIS A 135 -17.55 -11.49 -19.25
CA HIS A 135 -16.13 -11.64 -19.51
C HIS A 135 -15.27 -10.63 -18.72
N ALA A 136 -15.72 -9.38 -18.56
CA ALA A 136 -14.98 -8.36 -17.81
C ALA A 136 -14.92 -8.69 -16.30
N GLN A 137 -16.00 -9.23 -15.75
CA GLN A 137 -16.03 -9.69 -14.36
C GLN A 137 -15.13 -10.91 -14.12
N LYS A 138 -15.16 -11.89 -15.04
CA LYS A 138 -14.25 -13.05 -14.99
C LYS A 138 -12.79 -12.63 -15.15
N LEU A 139 -12.51 -11.62 -15.98
CA LEU A 139 -11.17 -11.06 -16.15
C LEU A 139 -10.67 -10.40 -14.86
N ALA A 140 -11.54 -9.63 -14.19
CA ALA A 140 -11.23 -9.02 -12.90
C ALA A 140 -10.85 -10.04 -11.83
N ASP A 141 -11.62 -11.12 -11.70
CA ASP A 141 -11.31 -12.20 -10.76
C ASP A 141 -9.96 -12.86 -11.09
N ARG A 142 -9.69 -13.12 -12.37
CA ARG A 142 -8.42 -13.73 -12.82
C ARG A 142 -7.23 -12.83 -12.56
N PHE A 143 -7.33 -11.55 -12.87
CA PHE A 143 -6.25 -10.58 -12.65
C PHE A 143 -5.99 -10.38 -11.16
N LEU A 144 -7.04 -10.34 -10.34
CA LEU A 144 -6.88 -10.25 -8.89
C LEU A 144 -6.18 -11.50 -8.32
N VAL A 145 -6.61 -12.70 -8.71
CA VAL A 145 -5.96 -13.95 -8.25
C VAL A 145 -4.51 -14.01 -8.71
N PHE A 146 -4.22 -13.63 -9.95
CA PHE A 146 -2.86 -13.55 -10.45
C PHE A 146 -2.01 -12.55 -9.65
N ALA A 147 -2.52 -11.34 -9.45
CA ALA A 147 -1.82 -10.29 -8.72
C ALA A 147 -1.58 -10.68 -7.25
N ALA A 148 -2.59 -11.28 -6.60
CA ALA A 148 -2.48 -11.77 -5.22
C ALA A 148 -1.45 -12.89 -5.11
N ALA A 149 -1.51 -13.90 -5.99
CA ALA A 149 -0.55 -15.01 -5.99
C ALA A 149 0.89 -14.51 -6.21
N TRP A 150 1.08 -13.57 -7.14
CA TRP A 150 2.40 -13.01 -7.44
C TRP A 150 2.92 -12.04 -6.36
N ALA A 151 2.03 -11.36 -5.64
CA ALA A 151 2.42 -10.48 -4.54
C ALA A 151 2.86 -11.25 -3.28
N THR A 152 2.47 -12.53 -3.17
CA THR A 152 2.73 -13.35 -1.97
C THR A 152 3.64 -14.55 -2.18
N GLY A 153 3.81 -15.01 -3.43
CA GLY A 153 4.70 -16.11 -3.80
C GLY A 153 6.12 -15.63 -4.06
#